data_AF-A0A970VE39-F1
#
_entry.id   AF-A0A970VE39-F1
#
_cell.length_a   1.000
_cell.length_b   1.000
_cell.length_c   1.000
_cell.angle_alpha   90.00
_cell.angle_beta   90.00
_cell.angle_gamma   90.00
#
_symmetry.space_group_name_H-M   'P 1'
#
loop_
_entity.id
_entity.type
_entity.pdbx_description
1 polymer ?
#
loop_
_entity_poly.entity_id
_entity_poly.type
_entity_poly.pdbx_seq_one_letter_code
_entity_poly.pdbx_strand_id
1 'polypeptide(L)'
;MICPSCGTKNNYYHRYCYYCGNKLLSQAETVDPQDKDKSGMLFDDLDKTLYSSFEDTELDYTEQVPLRRYRKSKPQNSSRRLINICIGIVLLALLGVSGYVLGDQLIKQNKKTDVPDLKITASTFVEAAIVDGKPVHRIIVNTSNGEEVEILGETYQVVNGKAEIVYDDAFLYSTFSEGNNNEQVEVALDITIYKEGFPEANERVEFILDTPLAPLTMIYPESDEILIEEDTCRIVFKVEPGSQVFINNDNFSDLVDSEGMFEKEFQVPEKPENIFKIRVSKKNYTERVHKLVLKRRGMEFPLTIDQSSPIEATGEWVKITGNTDPQAVLEVDLETRAEPEVDAETGNFTIYVKATHPGYTPCTITAHLEGKEDSVRQVVIERPTTAAYYTRRAWAVNYNQLKSNPDLHNGQIYVFEGTVTDIKSMGDKNMFTLDISKDSQSQQLVFVEYWGSISMQTGDKFRIFGNRWGNYEEMPRFLAKFIYPR
;
A
#
# COMPACT_ATOMS: atom_id res chain seq x y z
N MET A 1 6.44 18.49 20.90
CA MET A 1 7.88 18.77 20.70
C MET A 1 8.07 19.68 19.50
N ILE A 2 9.22 20.35 19.37
CA ILE A 2 9.58 21.15 18.17
C ILE A 2 10.83 20.51 17.57
N CYS A 3 10.90 20.40 16.24
CA CYS A 3 12.07 19.82 15.58
C CYS A 3 13.25 20.80 15.58
N PRO A 4 14.44 20.41 16.06
CA PRO A 4 15.62 21.28 16.10
C PRO A 4 16.26 21.54 14.71
N SER A 5 15.81 20.85 13.65
CA SER A 5 16.31 21.05 12.29
C SER A 5 15.45 21.99 11.45
N CYS A 6 14.12 21.88 11.53
CA CYS A 6 13.18 22.60 10.66
C CYS A 6 12.14 23.46 11.40
N GLY A 7 12.17 23.52 12.75
CA GLY A 7 11.20 24.28 13.55
C GLY A 7 9.77 23.74 13.57
N THR A 8 9.46 22.65 12.84
CA THR A 8 8.12 22.06 12.79
C THR A 8 7.66 21.58 14.17
N LYS A 9 6.41 21.88 14.54
CA LYS A 9 5.78 21.41 15.78
C LYS A 9 5.22 20.00 15.58
N ASN A 10 5.66 19.05 16.40
CA ASN A 10 5.32 17.63 16.31
C ASN A 10 4.64 17.15 17.60
N ASN A 11 3.70 16.20 17.51
CA ASN A 11 3.08 15.59 18.69
C ASN A 11 4.10 14.78 19.51
N TYR A 12 3.84 14.61 20.81
CA TYR A 12 4.82 14.12 21.78
C TYR A 12 5.23 12.64 21.59
N TYR A 13 4.40 11.84 20.90
CA TYR A 13 4.67 10.42 20.62
C TYR A 13 5.52 10.17 19.36
N HIS A 14 5.80 11.19 18.53
CA HIS A 14 6.64 11.01 17.33
C HIS A 14 8.13 10.95 17.71
N ARG A 15 8.80 9.84 17.34
CA ARG A 15 10.25 9.66 17.50
C ARG A 15 11.08 10.40 16.43
N TYR A 16 10.46 10.79 15.32
CA TYR A 16 11.05 11.50 14.18
C TYR A 16 10.11 12.61 13.72
N CYS A 17 10.65 13.68 13.14
CA CYS A 17 9.83 14.79 12.65
C CYS A 17 9.05 14.39 11.40
N TYR A 18 7.72 14.57 11.40
CA TYR A 18 6.88 14.19 10.26
C TYR A 18 7.21 14.94 8.96
N TYR A 19 7.80 16.14 9.07
CA TYR A 19 8.08 17.00 7.91
C TYR A 19 9.49 16.85 7.32
N CYS A 20 10.50 16.48 8.12
CA CYS A 20 11.90 16.40 7.66
C CYS A 20 12.65 15.13 8.08
N GLY A 21 11.98 14.15 8.69
CA GLY A 21 12.59 12.89 9.15
C GLY A 21 13.55 13.01 10.34
N ASN A 22 14.04 14.20 10.70
CA ASN A 22 15.03 14.36 11.77
C ASN A 22 14.52 13.83 13.14
N LYS A 23 15.38 13.10 13.85
CA LYS A 23 15.06 12.45 15.12
C LYS A 23 14.70 13.47 16.20
N LEU A 24 13.64 13.20 16.94
CA LEU A 24 13.18 14.04 18.04
C LEU A 24 13.68 13.46 19.37
N LEU A 25 14.28 14.33 20.20
CA LEU A 25 14.75 13.96 21.53
C LEU A 25 13.57 13.87 22.49
N SER A 26 13.14 12.63 22.78
CA SER A 26 12.18 12.34 23.85
C SER A 26 12.80 12.70 25.21
N GLN A 27 12.11 13.52 26.01
CA GLN A 27 12.47 13.68 27.42
C GLN A 27 12.28 12.36 28.17
N ALA A 28 13.13 12.12 29.17
CA ALA A 28 13.06 10.93 30.01
C ALA A 28 11.80 10.92 30.88
N GLU A 29 11.33 9.71 31.22
CA GLU A 29 10.14 9.48 32.02
C GLU A 29 10.36 9.94 33.47
N THR A 30 9.43 10.73 34.00
CA THR A 30 9.40 11.13 35.41
C THR A 30 8.75 10.03 36.25
N VAL A 31 9.54 9.29 37.02
CA VAL A 31 9.04 8.33 38.02
C VAL A 31 8.79 9.07 39.34
N ASP A 32 7.57 8.99 39.85
CA ASP A 32 7.15 9.57 41.14
C ASP A 32 7.30 8.53 42.28
N PRO A 33 7.76 8.88 43.51
CA PRO A 33 8.28 7.87 44.44
C PRO A 33 7.34 7.50 45.61
N GLN A 34 6.95 6.22 45.64
CA GLN A 34 6.61 5.40 46.82
C GLN A 34 6.71 3.92 46.35
N ASP A 35 7.28 2.98 47.09
CA ASP A 35 7.38 2.85 48.55
C ASP A 35 8.70 2.16 49.00
N LYS A 36 8.91 2.00 50.32
CA LYS A 36 10.03 1.24 50.91
C LYS A 36 9.56 -0.11 51.46
N ASP A 37 10.28 -1.20 51.19
CA ASP A 37 11.18 -1.80 52.21
C ASP A 37 12.03 -3.00 51.70
N LYS A 38 13.08 -3.33 52.49
CA LYS A 38 13.74 -4.65 52.66
C LYS A 38 14.43 -5.40 51.49
N SER A 39 15.76 -5.51 51.64
CA SER A 39 16.66 -6.66 51.33
C SER A 39 16.74 -7.25 49.90
N GLY A 40 17.93 -7.53 49.33
CA GLY A 40 19.31 -7.35 49.81
C GLY A 40 20.29 -8.37 49.18
N MET A 41 21.61 -8.07 49.18
CA MET A 41 22.71 -8.86 48.56
C MET A 41 22.74 -8.86 47.00
N LEU A 42 23.88 -8.89 46.28
CA LEU A 42 25.32 -8.65 46.60
C LEU A 42 26.17 -8.64 45.29
N PHE A 43 26.85 -7.51 44.97
CA PHE A 43 28.03 -7.38 44.04
C PHE A 43 27.78 -7.78 42.55
N ASP A 44 28.53 -7.40 41.50
CA ASP A 44 29.64 -6.45 41.18
C ASP A 44 29.48 -6.22 39.63
N ASP A 45 29.67 -5.08 38.94
CA ASP A 45 30.65 -3.97 38.94
C ASP A 45 32.11 -4.43 38.69
N LEU A 46 32.92 -3.89 37.75
CA LEU A 46 32.71 -2.92 36.65
C LEU A 46 33.84 -3.09 35.59
N ASP A 47 33.69 -2.53 34.37
CA ASP A 47 34.72 -2.46 33.32
C ASP A 47 35.18 -1.00 33.03
N LYS A 48 36.41 -0.83 32.50
CA LYS A 48 37.25 0.37 32.20
C LYS A 48 38.49 0.53 33.11
N THR A 49 39.63 1.13 32.72
CA THR A 49 40.07 1.90 31.51
C THR A 49 41.61 1.76 31.41
N LEU A 50 42.26 1.42 30.28
CA LEU A 50 42.68 2.22 29.11
C LEU A 50 43.76 3.33 29.33
N TYR A 51 44.85 3.23 28.52
CA TYR A 51 45.88 4.22 28.08
C TYR A 51 47.14 4.61 28.92
N SER A 52 48.33 4.18 28.42
CA SER A 52 49.64 4.88 28.18
C SER A 52 50.31 5.80 29.26
N SER A 53 51.65 5.94 29.43
CA SER A 53 52.84 5.80 28.54
C SER A 53 54.20 5.74 29.30
N PHE A 54 55.32 5.57 28.56
CA PHE A 54 56.79 5.75 28.82
C PHE A 54 57.21 6.84 29.85
N GLU A 55 58.42 6.90 30.46
CA GLU A 55 59.74 6.18 30.42
C GLU A 55 60.38 6.25 31.86
N ASP A 56 61.55 5.74 32.30
CA ASP A 56 62.96 5.93 31.85
C ASP A 56 63.96 5.03 32.68
N THR A 57 65.28 5.29 32.57
CA THR A 57 66.52 4.64 33.08
C THR A 57 66.91 4.96 34.57
N GLU A 58 68.00 4.50 35.25
CA GLU A 58 69.22 3.69 34.98
C GLU A 58 69.76 2.95 36.26
N LEU A 59 71.04 2.51 36.32
CA LEU A 59 71.68 1.69 37.39
C LEU A 59 72.94 2.35 38.03
N ASP A 60 73.31 1.98 39.27
CA ASP A 60 74.64 2.29 39.88
C ASP A 60 75.14 1.22 40.91
N TYR A 61 76.38 1.33 41.40
CA TYR A 61 77.25 0.25 41.93
C TYR A 61 77.88 0.50 43.35
N THR A 62 78.67 -0.49 43.83
CA THR A 62 79.73 -0.44 44.89
C THR A 62 79.30 -0.42 46.38
N GLU A 63 80.09 -0.74 47.43
CA GLU A 63 81.20 -1.68 47.79
C GLU A 63 81.45 -1.55 49.34
N GLN A 64 82.25 -2.28 50.16
CA GLN A 64 83.17 -3.45 50.06
C GLN A 64 83.42 -4.09 51.48
N VAL A 65 83.55 -5.45 51.59
CA VAL A 65 84.58 -6.20 52.41
C VAL A 65 84.64 -5.97 53.96
N PRO A 66 85.38 -6.70 54.87
CA PRO A 66 86.22 -7.94 54.85
C PRO A 66 85.64 -9.07 55.81
N LEU A 67 86.30 -9.93 56.65
CA LEU A 67 87.69 -10.34 57.04
C LEU A 67 87.69 -11.75 57.75
N ARG A 68 88.67 -12.65 57.48
CA ARG A 68 89.32 -13.68 58.39
C ARG A 68 88.49 -14.80 59.11
N ARG A 69 89.02 -16.01 59.45
CA ARG A 69 90.27 -16.77 59.10
C ARG A 69 90.11 -18.28 59.45
N TYR A 70 90.68 -19.22 58.65
CA TYR A 70 91.86 -20.11 58.92
C TYR A 70 91.51 -21.57 58.52
N ARG A 71 92.37 -22.62 58.42
CA ARG A 71 93.83 -22.78 58.60
C ARG A 71 94.53 -23.56 57.45
N LYS A 72 94.92 -24.84 57.59
CA LYS A 72 95.68 -25.66 56.61
C LYS A 72 95.71 -27.18 56.92
N SER A 73 95.73 -28.03 55.87
CA SER A 73 96.65 -29.19 55.70
C SER A 73 96.71 -29.63 54.21
N LYS A 74 97.65 -30.50 53.82
CA LYS A 74 97.87 -31.01 52.44
C LYS A 74 98.30 -32.49 52.50
N PRO A 75 98.00 -33.32 51.47
CA PRO A 75 99.09 -33.74 50.60
C PRO A 75 98.78 -33.66 49.07
N GLN A 76 98.84 -34.77 48.31
CA GLN A 76 99.47 -34.73 46.97
C GLN A 76 99.19 -35.95 46.06
N ASN A 77 99.13 -35.71 44.72
CA ASN A 77 99.14 -36.67 43.58
C ASN A 77 97.92 -37.62 43.41
N SER A 78 97.64 -38.19 42.22
CA SER A 78 98.43 -38.29 40.96
C SER A 78 97.60 -38.05 39.68
N SER A 79 98.29 -37.90 38.54
CA SER A 79 97.73 -37.61 37.22
C SER A 79 97.19 -38.83 36.46
N ARG A 80 95.93 -38.79 36.01
CA ARG A 80 95.42 -39.63 34.89
C ARG A 80 94.06 -39.22 34.28
N ARG A 81 93.26 -38.33 34.91
CA ARG A 81 91.88 -38.02 34.48
C ARG A 81 91.71 -37.02 33.32
N LEU A 82 92.76 -36.30 32.90
CA LEU A 82 92.62 -35.16 31.97
C LEU A 82 92.41 -35.56 30.49
N ILE A 83 93.01 -36.67 30.02
CA ILE A 83 93.02 -37.03 28.59
C ILE A 83 91.63 -37.41 28.08
N ASN A 84 90.86 -38.19 28.85
CA ASN A 84 89.53 -38.66 28.44
C ASN A 84 88.52 -37.51 28.30
N ILE A 85 88.68 -36.43 29.06
CA ILE A 85 87.81 -35.24 29.01
C ILE A 85 87.99 -34.51 27.68
N CYS A 86 89.24 -34.31 27.23
CA CYS A 86 89.53 -33.64 25.96
C CYS A 86 88.97 -34.40 24.75
N ILE A 87 89.05 -35.74 24.75
CA ILE A 87 88.54 -36.56 23.64
C ILE A 87 87.00 -36.47 23.55
N GLY A 88 86.30 -36.48 24.68
CA GLY A 88 84.84 -36.32 24.72
C GLY A 88 84.36 -34.96 24.17
N ILE A 89 85.08 -33.88 24.48
CA ILE A 89 84.76 -32.53 23.98
C ILE A 89 84.92 -32.44 22.45
N VAL A 90 85.99 -33.04 21.89
CA VAL A 90 86.21 -33.03 20.43
C VAL A 90 85.15 -33.86 19.69
N LEU A 91 84.71 -35.00 20.24
CA LEU A 91 83.63 -35.79 19.66
C LEU A 91 82.28 -35.06 19.71
N LEU A 92 81.96 -34.38 20.81
CA LEU A 92 80.77 -33.53 20.91
C LEU A 92 80.80 -32.36 19.92
N ALA A 93 81.95 -31.73 19.72
CA ALA A 93 82.10 -30.67 18.72
C ALA A 93 81.88 -31.19 17.28
N LEU A 94 82.43 -32.36 16.94
CA LEU A 94 82.23 -32.98 15.63
C LEU A 94 80.77 -33.42 15.39
N LEU A 95 80.08 -33.92 16.42
CA LEU A 95 78.65 -34.23 16.35
C LEU A 95 77.78 -32.97 16.24
N GLY A 96 78.16 -31.88 16.91
CA GLY A 96 77.49 -30.59 16.76
C GLY A 96 77.63 -30.03 15.34
N VAL A 97 78.83 -30.11 14.75
CA VAL A 97 79.08 -29.67 13.37
C VAL A 97 78.38 -30.57 12.35
N SER A 98 78.38 -31.90 12.51
CA SER A 98 77.66 -32.79 11.59
C SER A 98 76.14 -32.61 11.68
N GLY A 99 75.60 -32.42 12.89
CA GLY A 99 74.19 -32.06 13.11
C GLY A 99 73.82 -30.72 12.47
N TYR A 100 74.69 -29.71 12.58
CA TYR A 100 74.48 -28.40 11.94
C TYR A 100 74.49 -28.51 10.41
N VAL A 101 75.45 -29.23 9.81
CA VAL A 101 75.54 -29.41 8.35
C VAL A 101 74.38 -30.24 7.80
N LEU A 102 73.97 -31.30 8.50
CA LEU A 102 72.78 -32.08 8.13
C LEU A 102 71.49 -31.25 8.26
N GLY A 103 71.38 -30.43 9.31
CA GLY A 103 70.27 -29.49 9.48
C GLY A 103 70.20 -28.46 8.37
N ASP A 104 71.30 -27.80 8.03
CA ASP A 104 71.40 -26.82 6.95
C ASP A 104 71.07 -27.42 5.58
N GLN A 105 71.55 -28.64 5.28
CA GLN A 105 71.19 -29.34 4.03
C GLN A 105 69.72 -29.77 3.99
N LEU A 106 69.14 -30.26 5.10
CA LEU A 106 67.72 -30.60 5.17
C LEU A 106 66.82 -29.37 5.05
N ILE A 107 67.19 -28.25 5.68
CA ILE A 107 66.46 -26.97 5.55
C ILE A 107 66.53 -26.43 4.12
N LYS A 108 67.67 -26.60 3.43
CA LYS A 108 67.83 -26.23 2.01
C LYS A 108 67.08 -27.17 1.05
N GLN A 109 66.97 -28.47 1.36
CA GLN A 109 66.15 -29.41 0.59
C GLN A 109 64.64 -29.27 0.84
N ASN A 110 64.23 -28.84 2.04
CA ASN A 110 62.81 -28.60 2.37
C ASN A 110 62.29 -27.23 1.88
N LYS A 111 63.10 -26.42 1.19
CA LYS A 111 62.56 -25.42 0.26
C LYS A 111 61.98 -26.13 -0.97
N LYS A 112 60.78 -26.71 -0.80
CA LYS A 112 59.84 -26.82 -1.92
C LYS A 112 59.75 -25.44 -2.57
N THR A 113 59.78 -25.39 -3.89
CA THR A 113 59.35 -24.19 -4.61
C THR A 113 57.90 -23.95 -4.24
N ASP A 114 57.59 -22.78 -3.68
CA ASP A 114 56.20 -22.33 -3.60
C ASP A 114 55.70 -22.13 -5.03
N VAL A 115 55.01 -23.15 -5.55
CA VAL A 115 54.17 -22.99 -6.74
C VAL A 115 53.11 -21.97 -6.34
N PRO A 116 52.95 -20.84 -7.08
CA PRO A 116 51.93 -19.87 -6.74
C PRO A 116 50.57 -20.57 -6.73
N ASP A 117 49.78 -20.32 -5.69
CA ASP A 117 48.42 -20.86 -5.60
C ASP A 117 47.56 -20.15 -6.66
N LEU A 118 47.42 -20.80 -7.82
CA LEU A 118 46.81 -20.25 -9.03
C LEU A 118 45.29 -20.17 -8.84
N LYS A 119 44.83 -19.20 -8.05
CA LYS A 119 43.41 -19.03 -7.72
C LYS A 119 42.77 -17.91 -8.54
N ILE A 120 41.58 -18.16 -9.07
CA ILE A 120 40.71 -17.11 -9.61
C ILE A 120 40.16 -16.28 -8.45
N THR A 121 40.31 -14.96 -8.51
CA THR A 121 39.80 -14.02 -7.51
C THR A 121 38.69 -13.19 -8.11
N ALA A 122 37.51 -13.27 -7.52
CA ALA A 122 36.28 -12.65 -7.99
C ALA A 122 35.42 -12.12 -6.82
N SER A 123 34.33 -11.43 -7.17
CA SER A 123 33.27 -11.01 -6.26
C SER A 123 32.00 -10.67 -7.05
N THR A 124 30.90 -11.33 -6.71
CA THR A 124 29.56 -11.11 -7.29
C THR A 124 28.72 -10.13 -6.47
N PHE A 125 27.95 -9.29 -7.17
CA PHE A 125 26.93 -8.41 -6.61
C PHE A 125 25.65 -8.49 -7.42
N VAL A 126 24.50 -8.18 -6.80
CA VAL A 126 23.20 -8.10 -7.46
C VAL A 126 22.63 -6.69 -7.32
N GLU A 127 22.09 -6.16 -8.40
CA GLU A 127 21.41 -4.85 -8.43
C GLU A 127 20.03 -5.00 -9.09
N ALA A 128 18.98 -4.62 -8.37
CA ALA A 128 17.64 -4.49 -8.94
C ALA A 128 17.55 -3.21 -9.79
N ALA A 129 17.03 -3.32 -11.02
CA ALA A 129 16.95 -2.24 -11.99
C ALA A 129 15.62 -2.29 -12.76
N ILE A 130 15.38 -1.27 -13.60
CA ILE A 130 14.27 -1.27 -14.55
C ILE A 130 14.83 -1.10 -15.96
N VAL A 131 14.51 -2.04 -16.85
CA VAL A 131 14.92 -2.03 -18.27
C VAL A 131 13.67 -2.18 -19.13
N ASP A 132 13.50 -1.29 -20.11
CA ASP A 132 12.33 -1.22 -21.00
C ASP A 132 10.96 -1.26 -20.29
N GLY A 133 10.91 -0.68 -19.08
CA GLY A 133 9.71 -0.63 -18.24
C GLY A 133 9.43 -1.87 -17.39
N LYS A 134 10.29 -2.89 -17.43
CA LYS A 134 10.21 -4.11 -16.61
C LYS A 134 11.20 -4.08 -15.44
N PRO A 135 10.85 -4.64 -14.27
CA PRO A 135 11.84 -4.93 -13.23
C PRO A 135 12.76 -6.08 -13.67
N VAL A 136 14.06 -5.93 -13.40
CA VAL A 136 15.11 -6.90 -13.72
C VAL A 136 16.15 -6.95 -12.61
N HIS A 137 16.81 -8.09 -12.41
CA HIS A 137 18.00 -8.20 -11.57
C HIS A 137 19.27 -8.35 -12.43
N ARG A 138 20.25 -7.47 -12.18
CA ARG A 138 21.57 -7.47 -12.81
C ARG A 138 22.55 -8.22 -11.90
N ILE A 139 23.09 -9.34 -12.39
CA ILE A 139 24.18 -10.07 -11.73
C ILE A 139 25.50 -9.52 -12.26
N ILE A 140 26.32 -8.97 -11.37
CA ILE A 140 27.60 -8.33 -11.69
C ILE A 140 28.71 -9.16 -11.06
N VAL A 141 29.47 -9.88 -11.90
CA VAL A 141 30.64 -10.67 -11.48
C VAL A 141 31.90 -9.89 -11.84
N ASN A 142 32.60 -9.36 -10.82
CA ASN A 142 33.90 -8.73 -11.03
C ASN A 142 35.00 -9.76 -10.78
N THR A 143 36.01 -9.86 -11.65
CA THR A 143 37.18 -10.73 -11.43
C THR A 143 38.47 -10.07 -11.89
N SER A 144 39.54 -10.28 -11.12
CA SER A 144 40.88 -9.77 -11.43
C SER A 144 41.61 -10.59 -12.50
N ASN A 145 41.17 -11.81 -12.77
CA ASN A 145 41.89 -12.75 -13.62
C ASN A 145 41.03 -13.78 -14.38
N GLY A 146 39.79 -14.07 -13.96
CA GLY A 146 38.88 -14.96 -14.71
C GLY A 146 38.55 -14.43 -16.11
N GLU A 147 38.21 -15.35 -17.01
CA GLU A 147 37.99 -15.07 -18.44
C GLU A 147 36.55 -15.38 -18.88
N GLU A 148 35.91 -16.40 -18.29
CA GLU A 148 34.53 -16.79 -18.58
C GLU A 148 33.75 -17.05 -17.28
N VAL A 149 32.43 -16.86 -17.32
CA VAL A 149 31.49 -17.05 -16.20
C VAL A 149 30.30 -17.87 -16.68
N GLU A 150 30.03 -19.02 -16.08
CA GLU A 150 28.81 -19.79 -16.28
C GLU A 150 27.80 -19.50 -15.16
N ILE A 151 26.54 -19.27 -15.55
CA ILE A 151 25.43 -19.06 -14.63
C ILE A 151 24.13 -19.56 -15.27
N LEU A 152 23.37 -20.40 -14.55
CA LEU A 152 22.19 -21.13 -15.06
C LEU A 152 22.43 -21.95 -16.35
N GLY A 153 23.67 -22.38 -16.61
CA GLY A 153 24.06 -23.16 -17.78
C GLY A 153 24.38 -22.34 -19.04
N GLU A 154 24.39 -21.01 -18.94
CA GLU A 154 24.80 -20.09 -20.01
C GLU A 154 26.17 -19.46 -19.68
N THR A 155 27.06 -19.36 -20.66
CA THR A 155 28.45 -18.88 -20.47
C THR A 155 28.66 -17.47 -21.03
N TYR A 156 29.23 -16.59 -20.21
CA TYR A 156 29.45 -15.16 -20.48
C TYR A 156 30.94 -14.82 -20.43
N GLN A 157 31.40 -14.03 -21.40
CA GLN A 157 32.80 -13.57 -21.48
C GLN A 157 33.06 -12.39 -20.51
N VAL A 158 34.19 -12.43 -19.80
CA VAL A 158 34.62 -11.34 -18.90
C VAL A 158 35.25 -10.21 -19.71
N VAL A 159 34.62 -9.04 -19.74
CA VAL A 159 35.10 -7.86 -20.47
C VAL A 159 35.63 -6.82 -19.46
N ASN A 160 36.90 -6.43 -19.60
CA ASN A 160 37.58 -5.48 -18.70
C ASN A 160 37.53 -5.87 -17.20
N GLY A 161 37.52 -7.18 -16.89
CA GLY A 161 37.42 -7.69 -15.52
C GLY A 161 36.00 -7.75 -14.94
N LYS A 162 34.97 -7.57 -15.78
CA LYS A 162 33.56 -7.65 -15.40
C LYS A 162 32.77 -8.55 -16.37
N ALA A 163 31.93 -9.44 -15.83
CA ALA A 163 30.77 -9.97 -16.53
C ALA A 163 29.50 -9.33 -15.95
N GLU A 164 28.51 -9.06 -16.81
CA GLU A 164 27.22 -8.53 -16.41
C GLU A 164 26.11 -9.31 -17.12
N ILE A 165 25.22 -9.90 -16.33
CA ILE A 165 24.10 -10.73 -16.77
C ILE A 165 22.82 -10.08 -16.26
N VAL A 166 21.77 -10.05 -17.08
CA VAL A 166 20.49 -9.40 -16.73
C VAL A 166 19.36 -10.40 -16.90
N TYR A 167 18.61 -10.64 -15.83
CA TYR A 167 17.43 -11.51 -15.84
C TYR A 167 16.16 -10.69 -15.64
N ASP A 168 15.14 -10.96 -16.46
CA ASP A 168 13.77 -10.47 -16.27
C ASP A 168 13.19 -11.10 -15.00
N ASP A 169 12.62 -10.29 -14.10
CA ASP A 169 12.08 -10.82 -12.84
C ASP A 169 10.95 -11.83 -13.09
N ALA A 170 10.19 -11.69 -14.20
CA ALA A 170 9.18 -12.69 -14.58
C ALA A 170 9.80 -14.05 -14.94
N PHE A 171 11.03 -14.08 -15.47
CA PHE A 171 11.79 -15.32 -15.66
C PHE A 171 12.23 -15.90 -14.31
N LEU A 172 12.83 -15.09 -13.44
CA LEU A 172 13.27 -15.54 -12.11
C LEU A 172 12.08 -16.07 -11.27
N TYR A 173 10.94 -15.38 -11.26
CA TYR A 173 9.71 -15.91 -10.66
C TYR A 173 9.28 -17.23 -11.29
N SER A 174 9.38 -17.39 -12.61
CA SER A 174 9.00 -18.65 -13.27
C SER A 174 9.91 -19.83 -12.90
N THR A 175 11.19 -19.57 -12.64
CA THR A 175 12.21 -20.59 -12.31
C THR A 175 12.27 -20.95 -10.82
N PHE A 176 12.07 -19.97 -9.92
CA PHE A 176 12.30 -20.14 -8.47
C PHE A 176 11.02 -20.17 -7.60
N SER A 177 9.82 -20.08 -8.21
CA SER A 177 8.56 -20.19 -7.45
C SER A 177 8.06 -21.64 -7.22
N GLU A 178 8.66 -22.66 -7.84
CA GLU A 178 8.20 -24.05 -7.65
C GLU A 178 8.51 -24.56 -6.23
N GLY A 179 7.47 -24.58 -5.38
CA GLY A 179 7.52 -25.08 -4.00
C GLY A 179 7.49 -24.00 -2.92
N ASN A 180 7.63 -22.73 -3.27
CA ASN A 180 7.60 -21.62 -2.32
C ASN A 180 6.15 -21.18 -2.01
N ASN A 181 5.71 -21.40 -0.76
CA ASN A 181 4.41 -20.95 -0.23
C ASN A 181 4.48 -19.56 0.46
N ASN A 182 5.61 -18.85 0.32
CA ASN A 182 5.88 -17.58 1.01
C ASN A 182 5.52 -16.38 0.12
N GLU A 183 5.30 -15.22 0.75
CA GLU A 183 5.01 -13.93 0.07
C GLU A 183 6.22 -13.37 -0.71
N GLN A 184 7.39 -13.96 -0.50
CA GLN A 184 8.69 -13.62 -1.09
C GLN A 184 9.29 -14.86 -1.78
N VAL A 185 9.92 -14.65 -2.94
CA VAL A 185 10.60 -15.72 -3.68
C VAL A 185 12.10 -15.57 -3.48
N GLU A 186 12.70 -16.56 -2.81
CA GLU A 186 14.14 -16.68 -2.63
C GLU A 186 14.79 -17.21 -3.93
N VAL A 187 15.77 -16.48 -4.45
CA VAL A 187 16.57 -16.85 -5.62
C VAL A 187 17.99 -17.14 -5.16
N ALA A 188 18.48 -18.33 -5.48
CA ALA A 188 19.87 -18.74 -5.27
C ALA A 188 20.50 -19.10 -6.61
N LEU A 189 21.57 -18.40 -6.98
CA LEU A 189 22.33 -18.63 -8.20
C LEU A 189 23.73 -19.12 -7.83
N ASP A 190 24.05 -20.36 -8.21
CA ASP A 190 25.42 -20.87 -8.20
C ASP A 190 26.11 -20.44 -9.51
N ILE A 191 27.38 -20.01 -9.42
CA ILE A 191 28.13 -19.32 -10.48
C ILE A 191 29.53 -19.92 -10.56
N THR A 192 29.95 -20.37 -11.74
CA THR A 192 31.30 -20.93 -11.96
C THR A 192 32.13 -20.00 -12.84
N ILE A 193 33.38 -19.76 -12.47
CA ILE A 193 34.29 -18.81 -13.12
C ILE A 193 35.53 -19.56 -13.60
N TYR A 194 35.84 -19.42 -14.88
CA TYR A 194 36.85 -20.19 -15.61
C TYR A 194 38.02 -19.33 -16.09
N LYS A 195 39.17 -19.98 -16.28
CA LYS A 195 40.38 -19.45 -16.91
C LYS A 195 41.26 -20.61 -17.35
N GLU A 196 41.90 -20.53 -18.52
CA GLU A 196 42.79 -21.61 -18.97
C GLU A 196 43.97 -21.82 -17.98
N GLY A 197 44.17 -23.07 -17.56
CA GLY A 197 45.27 -23.45 -16.66
C GLY A 197 45.08 -23.13 -15.17
N PHE A 198 43.91 -22.63 -14.76
CA PHE A 198 43.56 -22.40 -13.35
C PHE A 198 42.43 -23.35 -12.92
N PRO A 199 42.32 -23.71 -11.62
CA PRO A 199 41.11 -24.31 -11.08
C PRO A 199 39.94 -23.31 -11.10
N GLU A 200 38.74 -23.84 -11.32
CA GLU A 200 37.48 -23.11 -11.29
C GLU A 200 37.25 -22.41 -9.94
N ALA A 201 36.81 -21.15 -9.96
CA ALA A 201 36.23 -20.51 -8.78
C ALA A 201 34.71 -20.66 -8.82
N ASN A 202 34.12 -21.03 -7.69
CA ASN A 202 32.68 -21.12 -7.51
C ASN A 202 32.24 -20.01 -6.56
N GLU A 203 31.25 -19.22 -6.96
CA GLU A 203 30.52 -18.28 -6.12
C GLU A 203 29.04 -18.68 -6.07
N ARG A 204 28.35 -18.22 -5.03
CA ARG A 204 26.91 -18.40 -4.85
C ARG A 204 26.33 -17.08 -4.36
N VAL A 205 25.25 -16.64 -4.98
CA VAL A 205 24.58 -15.39 -4.62
C VAL A 205 23.10 -15.64 -4.37
N GLU A 206 22.61 -15.08 -3.27
CA GLU A 206 21.25 -15.30 -2.76
C GLU A 206 20.57 -13.94 -2.58
N PHE A 207 19.35 -13.80 -3.11
CA PHE A 207 18.56 -12.58 -3.02
C PHE A 207 17.05 -12.90 -3.01
N ILE A 208 16.24 -11.91 -2.67
CA ILE A 208 14.78 -12.04 -2.57
C ILE A 208 14.14 -11.17 -3.66
N LEU A 209 13.18 -11.73 -4.38
CA LEU A 209 12.32 -10.98 -5.29
C LEU A 209 11.10 -10.44 -4.54
N ASP A 210 11.04 -9.13 -4.34
CA ASP A 210 9.88 -8.44 -3.75
C ASP A 210 8.67 -8.54 -4.70
N THR A 211 7.69 -9.41 -4.36
CA THR A 211 6.51 -9.58 -5.22
C THR A 211 5.71 -8.28 -5.33
N PRO A 212 5.36 -7.82 -6.55
CA PRO A 212 4.50 -6.66 -6.71
C PRO A 212 3.07 -6.97 -6.25
N LEU A 213 2.37 -5.99 -5.69
CA LEU A 213 0.94 -6.10 -5.38
C LEU A 213 0.11 -6.25 -6.66
N ALA A 214 -0.88 -7.16 -6.66
CA ALA A 214 -1.76 -7.40 -7.80
C ALA A 214 -2.39 -6.09 -8.32
N PRO A 215 -2.35 -5.82 -9.64
CA PRO A 215 -2.78 -4.54 -10.19
C PRO A 215 -4.30 -4.38 -10.09
N LEU A 216 -4.72 -3.24 -9.56
CA LEU A 216 -6.10 -2.76 -9.49
C LEU A 216 -6.10 -1.23 -9.66
N THR A 217 -7.01 -0.74 -10.50
CA THR A 217 -7.26 0.69 -10.72
C THR A 217 -8.76 0.93 -10.55
N MET A 218 -9.16 1.68 -9.53
CA MET A 218 -10.55 2.11 -9.38
C MET A 218 -10.94 3.04 -10.53
N ILE A 219 -12.19 2.92 -10.99
CA ILE A 219 -12.77 3.75 -12.05
C ILE A 219 -14.05 4.41 -11.55
N TYR A 220 -14.90 3.66 -10.83
CA TYR A 220 -16.03 4.23 -10.13
C TYR A 220 -16.28 3.49 -8.79
N PRO A 221 -16.47 4.20 -7.67
CA PRO A 221 -16.18 5.63 -7.51
C PRO A 221 -14.68 5.95 -7.65
N GLU A 222 -14.37 7.21 -7.96
CA GLU A 222 -12.99 7.71 -8.11
C GLU A 222 -12.24 7.86 -6.77
N SER A 223 -12.93 7.68 -5.63
CA SER A 223 -12.39 7.88 -4.28
C SER A 223 -12.65 6.66 -3.39
N ASP A 224 -11.63 6.29 -2.60
CA ASP A 224 -11.69 5.26 -1.56
C ASP A 224 -12.75 5.53 -0.48
N GLU A 225 -13.21 6.78 -0.32
CA GLU A 225 -14.38 7.13 0.49
C GLU A 225 -15.37 7.99 -0.31
N ILE A 226 -16.66 7.63 -0.30
CA ILE A 226 -17.73 8.49 -0.83
C ILE A 226 -18.91 8.63 0.12
N LEU A 227 -19.64 9.74 0.00
CA LEU A 227 -20.99 9.88 0.56
C LEU A 227 -22.02 9.28 -0.40
N ILE A 228 -23.00 8.55 0.13
CA ILE A 228 -24.08 7.94 -0.64
C ILE A 228 -25.45 8.15 0.03
N GLU A 229 -26.46 8.42 -0.78
CA GLU A 229 -27.85 8.60 -0.35
C GLU A 229 -28.71 7.39 -0.77
N GLU A 230 -28.45 6.85 -1.97
CA GLU A 230 -29.06 5.64 -2.55
C GLU A 230 -28.85 4.36 -1.74
N ASP A 231 -29.74 3.38 -1.92
CA ASP A 231 -29.65 2.01 -1.42
C ASP A 231 -28.76 1.09 -2.28
N THR A 232 -28.30 1.55 -3.45
CA THR A 232 -27.35 0.83 -4.31
C THR A 232 -26.10 1.65 -4.63
N CYS A 233 -25.00 0.96 -4.96
CA CYS A 233 -23.77 1.55 -5.48
C CYS A 233 -23.21 0.70 -6.61
N ARG A 234 -23.02 1.32 -7.79
CA ARG A 234 -22.17 0.74 -8.84
C ARG A 234 -20.71 0.75 -8.38
N ILE A 235 -19.97 -0.30 -8.71
CA ILE A 235 -18.53 -0.43 -8.49
C ILE A 235 -17.89 -0.86 -9.81
N VAL A 236 -16.91 -0.08 -10.29
CA VAL A 236 -16.18 -0.30 -11.54
C VAL A 236 -14.68 -0.15 -11.29
N PHE A 237 -13.89 -1.13 -11.73
CA PHE A 237 -12.43 -1.09 -11.66
C PHE A 237 -11.78 -1.97 -12.74
N LYS A 238 -10.49 -1.75 -12.99
CA LYS A 238 -9.68 -2.57 -13.90
C LYS A 238 -8.59 -3.33 -13.15
N VAL A 239 -8.43 -4.60 -13.46
CA VAL A 239 -7.35 -5.50 -13.01
C VAL A 239 -6.58 -6.05 -14.22
N GLU A 240 -5.51 -6.83 -14.00
CA GLU A 240 -4.93 -7.61 -15.10
C GLU A 240 -5.89 -8.72 -15.57
N PRO A 241 -6.04 -8.97 -16.89
CA PRO A 241 -6.81 -10.10 -17.40
C PRO A 241 -6.41 -11.43 -16.77
N GLY A 242 -7.38 -12.23 -16.33
CA GLY A 242 -7.12 -13.47 -15.60
C GLY A 242 -6.51 -13.27 -14.20
N SER A 243 -6.85 -12.16 -13.54
CA SER A 243 -6.80 -12.05 -12.07
C SER A 243 -8.04 -12.70 -11.45
N GLN A 244 -7.94 -13.15 -10.21
CA GLN A 244 -9.11 -13.52 -9.40
C GLN A 244 -9.56 -12.31 -8.58
N VAL A 245 -10.88 -12.08 -8.54
CA VAL A 245 -11.52 -10.93 -7.89
C VAL A 245 -12.55 -11.43 -6.88
N PHE A 246 -12.43 -10.94 -5.65
CA PHE A 246 -13.36 -11.21 -4.57
C PHE A 246 -13.78 -9.90 -3.91
N ILE A 247 -15.06 -9.76 -3.55
CA ILE A 247 -15.58 -8.58 -2.86
C ILE A 247 -16.34 -9.03 -1.62
N ASN A 248 -15.92 -8.55 -0.44
CA ASN A 248 -16.44 -8.98 0.86
C ASN A 248 -16.35 -10.51 1.11
N ASN A 249 -15.32 -11.13 0.52
CA ASN A 249 -15.03 -12.58 0.45
C ASN A 249 -15.79 -13.38 -0.61
N ASP A 250 -16.90 -12.87 -1.16
CA ASP A 250 -17.59 -13.52 -2.28
C ASP A 250 -16.76 -13.42 -3.56
N ASN A 251 -16.74 -14.48 -4.36
CA ASN A 251 -16.00 -14.54 -5.62
C ASN A 251 -16.82 -13.95 -6.77
N PHE A 252 -16.23 -13.02 -7.54
CA PHE A 252 -16.81 -12.44 -8.73
C PHE A 252 -15.81 -12.40 -9.92
N SER A 253 -14.86 -13.33 -9.95
CA SER A 253 -13.85 -13.46 -11.01
C SER A 253 -14.45 -13.76 -12.39
N ASP A 254 -15.69 -14.25 -12.43
CA ASP A 254 -16.50 -14.51 -13.62
C ASP A 254 -17.12 -13.24 -14.23
N LEU A 255 -17.13 -12.13 -13.48
CA LEU A 255 -17.58 -10.80 -13.93
C LEU A 255 -16.42 -9.89 -14.38
N VAL A 256 -15.21 -10.44 -14.50
CA VAL A 256 -14.05 -9.76 -15.08
C VAL A 256 -13.98 -10.09 -16.58
N ASP A 257 -14.00 -9.08 -17.43
CA ASP A 257 -14.00 -9.28 -18.89
C ASP A 257 -12.61 -9.61 -19.47
N SER A 258 -12.55 -9.78 -20.80
CA SER A 258 -11.32 -10.07 -21.53
C SER A 258 -10.27 -8.95 -21.48
N GLU A 259 -10.66 -7.72 -21.15
CA GLU A 259 -9.76 -6.58 -20.98
C GLU A 259 -9.39 -6.33 -19.51
N GLY A 260 -9.88 -7.15 -18.57
CA GLY A 260 -9.66 -7.00 -17.14
C GLY A 260 -10.59 -5.99 -16.46
N MET A 261 -11.66 -5.55 -17.12
CA MET A 261 -12.68 -4.68 -16.52
C MET A 261 -13.64 -5.47 -15.64
N PHE A 262 -14.00 -4.91 -14.49
CA PHE A 262 -15.08 -5.37 -13.62
C PHE A 262 -16.12 -4.25 -13.48
N GLU A 263 -17.40 -4.59 -13.60
CA GLU A 263 -18.52 -3.69 -13.34
C GLU A 263 -19.67 -4.45 -12.65
N LYS A 264 -20.15 -3.95 -11.51
CA LYS A 264 -21.32 -4.50 -10.81
C LYS A 264 -21.98 -3.49 -9.90
N GLU A 265 -23.30 -3.54 -9.82
CA GLU A 265 -24.09 -2.83 -8.81
C GLU A 265 -24.32 -3.67 -7.56
N PHE A 266 -24.11 -3.06 -6.39
CA PHE A 266 -24.22 -3.68 -5.08
C PHE A 266 -25.29 -2.99 -4.23
N GLN A 267 -26.06 -3.77 -3.49
CA GLN A 267 -26.96 -3.29 -2.44
C GLN A 267 -26.17 -2.81 -1.22
N VAL A 268 -26.53 -1.64 -0.68
CA VAL A 268 -25.80 -0.90 0.36
C VAL A 268 -26.70 -0.74 1.59
N PRO A 269 -26.47 -1.49 2.68
CA PRO A 269 -27.30 -1.41 3.88
C PRO A 269 -27.47 0.00 4.45
N GLU A 270 -28.59 0.23 5.17
CA GLU A 270 -28.88 1.46 5.92
C GLU A 270 -28.02 1.62 7.19
N LYS A 271 -26.70 1.54 7.03
CA LYS A 271 -25.71 1.80 8.08
C LYS A 271 -25.03 3.13 7.80
N PRO A 272 -24.59 3.87 8.84
CA PRO A 272 -23.81 5.10 8.66
C PRO A 272 -22.53 4.89 7.85
N GLU A 273 -21.94 3.69 7.91
CA GLU A 273 -20.77 3.30 7.13
C GLU A 273 -20.90 1.85 6.64
N ASN A 274 -20.56 1.60 5.37
CA ASN A 274 -20.45 0.29 4.76
C ASN A 274 -19.09 0.16 4.07
N ILE A 275 -18.31 -0.88 4.41
CA ILE A 275 -16.97 -1.10 3.86
C ILE A 275 -17.00 -2.27 2.87
N PHE A 276 -16.59 -2.01 1.62
CA PHE A 276 -16.36 -3.00 0.59
C PHE A 276 -14.86 -3.34 0.53
N LYS A 277 -14.51 -4.59 0.81
CA LYS A 277 -13.15 -5.11 0.72
C LYS A 277 -12.98 -5.80 -0.63
N ILE A 278 -12.25 -5.16 -1.55
CA ILE A 278 -11.96 -5.69 -2.88
C ILE A 278 -10.59 -6.38 -2.82
N ARG A 279 -10.58 -7.71 -2.96
CA ARG A 279 -9.40 -8.57 -2.87
C ARG A 279 -9.06 -9.13 -4.25
N VAL A 280 -7.88 -8.80 -4.75
CA VAL A 280 -7.38 -9.21 -6.08
C VAL A 280 -6.15 -10.09 -5.92
N SER A 281 -6.18 -11.27 -6.53
CA SER A 281 -5.08 -12.24 -6.52
C SER A 281 -4.69 -12.62 -7.95
N LYS A 282 -3.39 -12.72 -8.23
CA LYS A 282 -2.83 -12.98 -9.56
C LYS A 282 -1.53 -13.77 -9.40
N LYS A 283 -1.27 -14.76 -10.26
CA LYS A 283 0.00 -15.52 -10.23
C LYS A 283 1.20 -14.56 -10.41
N ASN A 284 2.25 -14.76 -9.62
CA ASN A 284 3.47 -13.93 -9.52
C ASN A 284 3.27 -12.53 -8.89
N TYR A 285 2.11 -12.24 -8.30
CA TYR A 285 1.86 -11.01 -7.54
C TYR A 285 1.47 -11.34 -6.08
N THR A 286 1.79 -10.46 -5.14
CA THR A 286 1.17 -10.47 -3.81
C THR A 286 -0.31 -10.14 -3.93
N GLU A 287 -1.14 -10.72 -3.06
CA GLU A 287 -2.56 -10.36 -3.01
C GLU A 287 -2.76 -8.89 -2.59
N ARG A 288 -3.59 -8.16 -3.35
CA ARG A 288 -3.96 -6.78 -3.02
C ARG A 288 -5.35 -6.73 -2.40
N VAL A 289 -5.46 -6.16 -1.20
CA VAL A 289 -6.73 -5.80 -0.57
C VAL A 289 -6.92 -4.28 -0.60
N HIS A 290 -7.84 -3.82 -1.44
CA HIS A 290 -8.31 -2.44 -1.49
C HIS A 290 -9.61 -2.30 -0.67
N LYS A 291 -9.89 -1.08 -0.18
CA LYS A 291 -11.04 -0.78 0.69
C LYS A 291 -11.77 0.43 0.15
N LEU A 292 -13.03 0.24 -0.21
CA LEU A 292 -13.97 1.31 -0.53
C LEU A 292 -14.92 1.50 0.65
N VAL A 293 -15.11 2.74 1.10
CA VAL A 293 -15.98 3.10 2.22
C VAL A 293 -17.13 3.96 1.74
N LEU A 294 -18.35 3.43 1.85
CA LEU A 294 -19.58 4.15 1.53
C LEU A 294 -20.17 4.70 2.84
N LYS A 295 -20.17 6.02 3.01
CA LYS A 295 -20.71 6.70 4.18
C LYS A 295 -22.09 7.26 3.87
N ARG A 296 -23.07 7.00 4.73
CA ARG A 296 -24.36 7.71 4.70
C ARG A 296 -24.25 8.92 5.62
N ARG A 297 -24.96 10.01 5.31
CA ARG A 297 -25.16 11.07 6.32
C ARG A 297 -25.94 10.48 7.49
N GLY A 298 -25.28 10.35 8.64
CA GLY A 298 -25.94 10.00 9.89
C GLY A 298 -26.91 11.10 10.28
N MET A 299 -28.07 10.72 10.81
CA MET A 299 -29.01 11.64 11.44
C MET A 299 -28.85 11.52 12.95
N GLU A 300 -28.87 12.63 13.69
CA GLU A 300 -28.77 12.61 15.16
C GLU A 300 -30.05 12.11 15.85
N PHE A 301 -31.14 11.96 15.09
CA PHE A 301 -32.42 11.40 15.51
C PHE A 301 -33.14 10.77 14.29
N PRO A 302 -34.20 9.96 14.47
CA PRO A 302 -34.82 9.28 13.34
C PRO A 302 -35.65 10.25 12.47
N LEU A 303 -35.62 10.04 11.17
CA LEU A 303 -36.67 10.42 10.23
C LEU A 303 -36.81 9.29 9.20
N THR A 304 -37.91 8.54 9.28
CA THR A 304 -38.24 7.42 8.39
C THR A 304 -39.50 7.73 7.59
N ILE A 305 -39.66 7.09 6.43
CA ILE A 305 -40.83 7.19 5.56
C ILE A 305 -41.37 5.78 5.33
N ASP A 306 -42.68 5.57 5.47
CA ASP A 306 -43.30 4.25 5.35
C ASP A 306 -43.54 3.82 3.89
N GLN A 307 -43.48 4.76 2.95
CA GLN A 307 -43.69 4.53 1.52
C GLN A 307 -42.37 4.39 0.77
N SER A 308 -42.29 3.38 -0.11
CA SER A 308 -41.26 3.29 -1.14
C SER A 308 -41.39 4.46 -2.14
N SER A 309 -40.27 5.02 -2.56
CA SER A 309 -40.22 6.06 -3.61
C SER A 309 -40.10 5.43 -5.00
N PRO A 310 -40.84 5.90 -6.04
CA PRO A 310 -41.73 7.05 -6.03
C PRO A 310 -43.09 6.78 -5.37
N ILE A 311 -43.59 7.78 -4.63
CA ILE A 311 -44.89 7.73 -3.96
C ILE A 311 -45.96 8.26 -4.93
N GLU A 312 -46.93 7.42 -5.32
CA GLU A 312 -47.96 7.81 -6.30
C GLU A 312 -49.05 8.72 -5.71
N ALA A 313 -49.27 9.88 -6.32
CA ALA A 313 -50.25 10.89 -5.91
C ALA A 313 -51.64 10.62 -6.48
N THR A 314 -52.66 10.68 -5.62
CA THR A 314 -54.07 10.58 -6.04
C THR A 314 -54.57 11.96 -6.48
N GLY A 315 -54.45 12.26 -7.77
CA GLY A 315 -54.91 13.51 -8.39
C GLY A 315 -53.88 14.62 -8.29
N GLU A 316 -53.98 15.47 -7.26
CA GLU A 316 -53.02 16.55 -6.98
C GLU A 316 -52.35 16.43 -5.60
N TRP A 317 -52.75 15.45 -4.78
CA TRP A 317 -52.27 15.28 -3.41
C TRP A 317 -51.73 13.86 -3.21
N VAL A 318 -50.59 13.76 -2.52
CA VAL A 318 -50.04 12.51 -2.00
C VAL A 318 -50.17 12.48 -0.48
N LYS A 319 -50.37 11.30 0.11
CA LYS A 319 -50.23 11.08 1.55
C LYS A 319 -48.86 10.48 1.80
N ILE A 320 -48.06 11.09 2.67
CA ILE A 320 -46.80 10.54 3.15
C ILE A 320 -46.93 10.31 4.66
N THR A 321 -46.43 9.18 5.15
CA THR A 321 -46.39 8.83 6.58
C THR A 321 -45.02 8.31 6.95
N GLY A 322 -44.71 8.36 8.24
CA GLY A 322 -43.41 7.95 8.76
C GLY A 322 -43.31 8.20 10.26
N ASN A 323 -42.09 8.07 10.77
CA ASN A 323 -41.77 8.25 12.18
C ASN A 323 -40.56 9.16 12.37
N THR A 324 -40.57 9.96 13.44
CA THR A 324 -39.46 10.80 13.88
C THR A 324 -39.44 10.92 15.42
N ASP A 325 -38.58 11.76 15.98
CA ASP A 325 -38.58 12.03 17.43
C ASP A 325 -39.90 12.73 17.83
N PRO A 326 -40.63 12.30 18.89
CA PRO A 326 -41.92 12.89 19.25
C PRO A 326 -41.90 14.38 19.62
N GLN A 327 -40.71 14.97 19.79
CA GLN A 327 -40.52 16.41 20.03
C GLN A 327 -40.10 17.20 18.78
N ALA A 328 -39.95 16.54 17.62
CA ALA A 328 -39.51 17.19 16.40
C ALA A 328 -40.64 17.98 15.68
N VAL A 329 -40.25 19.07 15.03
CA VAL A 329 -41.11 19.87 14.15
C VAL A 329 -40.76 19.54 12.69
N LEU A 330 -41.76 19.30 11.84
CA LEU A 330 -41.55 18.92 10.44
C LEU A 330 -41.76 20.11 9.50
N GLU A 331 -40.76 20.40 8.65
CA GLU A 331 -40.87 21.28 7.49
C GLU A 331 -40.88 20.45 6.19
N VAL A 332 -41.55 20.95 5.15
CA VAL A 332 -41.66 20.31 3.83
C VAL A 332 -41.49 21.37 2.74
N ASP A 333 -40.66 21.12 1.73
CA ASP A 333 -40.34 22.07 0.65
C ASP A 333 -41.45 22.29 -0.40
N LEU A 334 -42.56 21.57 -0.27
CA LEU A 334 -43.72 21.62 -1.16
C LEU A 334 -45.00 22.02 -0.41
N GLU A 335 -45.96 22.64 -1.12
CA GLU A 335 -47.26 23.06 -0.58
C GLU A 335 -47.98 21.89 0.12
N THR A 336 -48.20 22.02 1.43
CA THR A 336 -48.96 21.06 2.24
C THR A 336 -50.43 21.46 2.35
N ARG A 337 -51.29 20.48 2.66
CA ARG A 337 -52.74 20.72 2.86
C ARG A 337 -53.07 21.33 4.24
N ALA A 338 -52.18 21.14 5.20
CA ALA A 338 -52.19 21.62 6.57
C ALA A 338 -50.74 21.65 7.08
N GLU A 339 -50.50 22.28 8.22
CA GLU A 339 -49.19 22.22 8.89
C GLU A 339 -48.86 20.75 9.25
N PRO A 340 -47.61 20.29 9.07
CA PRO A 340 -47.18 18.96 9.50
C PRO A 340 -47.29 18.75 11.02
N GLU A 341 -48.07 17.75 11.44
CA GLU A 341 -48.21 17.34 12.84
C GLU A 341 -47.47 16.01 13.11
N VAL A 342 -46.74 15.96 14.23
CA VAL A 342 -46.11 14.76 14.79
C VAL A 342 -46.87 14.35 16.05
N ASP A 343 -47.16 13.06 16.18
CA ASP A 343 -47.81 12.50 17.37
C ASP A 343 -46.84 12.50 18.56
N ALA A 344 -47.18 13.26 19.61
CA ALA A 344 -46.28 13.54 20.74
C ALA A 344 -46.03 12.34 21.69
N GLU A 345 -46.72 11.20 21.50
CA GLU A 345 -46.44 9.96 22.25
C GLU A 345 -45.62 8.96 21.44
N THR A 346 -45.81 8.91 20.12
CA THR A 346 -45.29 7.84 19.26
C THR A 346 -44.31 8.30 18.17
N GLY A 347 -44.22 9.61 17.89
CA GLY A 347 -43.37 10.16 16.84
C GLY A 347 -43.90 9.96 15.42
N ASN A 348 -45.09 9.37 15.26
CA ASN A 348 -45.69 9.12 13.96
C ASN A 348 -46.25 10.40 13.34
N PHE A 349 -46.14 10.57 12.03
CA PHE A 349 -46.70 11.72 11.32
C PHE A 349 -47.54 11.32 10.10
N THR A 350 -48.32 12.27 9.61
CA THR A 350 -49.03 12.18 8.33
C THR A 350 -49.04 13.55 7.69
N ILE A 351 -48.37 13.69 6.55
CA ILE A 351 -48.38 14.91 5.73
C ILE A 351 -49.13 14.67 4.42
N TYR A 352 -49.82 15.70 3.96
CA TYR A 352 -50.51 15.71 2.66
C TYR A 352 -49.86 16.76 1.77
N VAL A 353 -49.09 16.31 0.79
CA VAL A 353 -48.20 17.16 -0.03
C VAL A 353 -48.75 17.28 -1.45
N LYS A 354 -48.59 18.45 -2.07
CA LYS A 354 -49.14 18.76 -3.39
C LYS A 354 -48.20 18.37 -4.53
N ALA A 355 -48.66 17.46 -5.37
CA ALA A 355 -47.98 17.07 -6.60
C ALA A 355 -48.33 18.07 -7.73
N THR A 356 -47.74 19.25 -7.70
CA THR A 356 -48.09 20.36 -8.63
C THR A 356 -47.85 20.01 -10.11
N HIS A 357 -46.84 19.20 -10.42
CA HIS A 357 -46.45 18.86 -11.80
C HIS A 357 -46.77 17.40 -12.14
N PRO A 358 -47.44 17.10 -13.27
CA PRO A 358 -47.48 15.75 -13.83
C PRO A 358 -46.07 15.22 -14.12
N GLY A 359 -45.84 13.92 -13.93
CA GLY A 359 -44.52 13.32 -13.96
C GLY A 359 -43.93 13.18 -12.55
N TYR A 360 -42.63 13.44 -12.39
CA TYR A 360 -41.93 13.31 -11.11
C TYR A 360 -41.66 14.67 -10.46
N THR A 361 -41.83 14.74 -9.15
CA THR A 361 -41.57 15.92 -8.31
C THR A 361 -40.83 15.47 -7.04
N PRO A 362 -39.58 15.85 -6.78
CA PRO A 362 -38.90 15.60 -5.51
C PRO A 362 -39.56 16.40 -4.39
N CYS A 363 -39.55 15.83 -3.20
CA CYS A 363 -40.07 16.40 -1.97
C CYS A 363 -39.02 16.19 -0.88
N THR A 364 -38.63 17.26 -0.23
CA THR A 364 -37.69 17.26 0.90
C THR A 364 -38.49 17.45 2.17
N ILE A 365 -38.32 16.52 3.10
CA ILE A 365 -38.92 16.53 4.44
C ILE A 365 -37.77 16.73 5.41
N THR A 366 -37.88 17.75 6.25
CA THR A 366 -36.89 18.09 7.27
C THR A 366 -37.56 17.99 8.63
N ALA A 367 -36.94 17.27 9.55
CA ALA A 367 -37.31 17.29 10.96
C ALA A 367 -36.29 18.12 11.74
N HIS A 368 -36.80 19.05 12.54
CA HIS A 368 -36.04 19.94 13.41
C HIS A 368 -36.23 19.54 14.87
N LEU A 369 -35.15 19.51 15.66
CA LEU A 369 -35.22 19.20 17.09
C LEU A 369 -34.20 20.02 17.87
N GLU A 370 -34.61 20.61 19.00
CA GLU A 370 -33.79 21.58 19.73
C GLU A 370 -32.45 20.97 20.18
N GLY A 371 -31.35 21.57 19.74
CA GLY A 371 -29.99 21.18 20.11
C GLY A 371 -29.41 19.99 19.34
N LYS A 372 -30.02 19.54 18.24
CA LYS A 372 -29.48 18.54 17.31
C LYS A 372 -29.34 19.10 15.89
N GLU A 373 -28.56 18.44 15.04
CA GLU A 373 -28.58 18.67 13.58
C GLU A 373 -29.88 18.14 12.95
N ASP A 374 -30.41 18.87 11.96
CA ASP A 374 -31.69 18.57 11.30
C ASP A 374 -31.65 17.22 10.57
N SER A 375 -32.69 16.41 10.76
CA SER A 375 -32.84 15.12 10.09
C SER A 375 -33.57 15.30 8.76
N VAL A 376 -32.88 15.07 7.63
CA VAL A 376 -33.41 15.32 6.28
C VAL A 376 -33.67 14.03 5.53
N ARG A 377 -34.81 13.96 4.83
CA ARG A 377 -35.16 12.90 3.87
C ARG A 377 -35.73 13.49 2.58
N GLN A 378 -35.17 13.07 1.44
CA GLN A 378 -35.77 13.34 0.13
C GLN A 378 -36.54 12.10 -0.34
N VAL A 379 -37.74 12.31 -0.86
CA VAL A 379 -38.54 11.31 -1.57
C VAL A 379 -38.98 11.87 -2.92
N VAL A 380 -39.37 11.01 -3.86
CA VAL A 380 -39.94 11.46 -5.14
C VAL A 380 -41.43 11.12 -5.17
N ILE A 381 -42.23 12.11 -5.56
CA ILE A 381 -43.67 11.96 -5.76
C ILE A 381 -43.90 11.74 -7.25
N GLU A 382 -44.67 10.71 -7.62
CA GLU A 382 -45.22 10.59 -8.97
C GLU A 382 -46.62 11.18 -9.03
N ARG A 383 -46.88 12.05 -10.01
CA ARG A 383 -48.23 12.38 -10.45
C ARG A 383 -48.53 11.69 -11.78
N PRO A 384 -49.39 10.65 -11.79
CA PRO A 384 -49.69 9.86 -12.98
C PRO A 384 -50.10 10.69 -14.20
N THR A 385 -49.61 10.29 -15.36
CA THR A 385 -49.80 11.03 -16.61
C THR A 385 -49.68 10.13 -17.83
N THR A 386 -50.32 10.51 -18.94
CA THR A 386 -50.22 9.76 -20.21
C THR A 386 -49.18 10.40 -21.12
N ALA A 387 -48.49 9.58 -21.92
CA ALA A 387 -47.52 10.07 -22.91
C ALA A 387 -48.14 11.15 -23.82
N ALA A 388 -49.40 10.98 -24.25
CA ALA A 388 -50.13 11.94 -25.07
C ALA A 388 -50.48 13.25 -24.34
N TYR A 389 -50.59 13.26 -23.01
CA TYR A 389 -50.74 14.50 -22.22
C TYR A 389 -49.39 15.20 -22.03
N TYR A 390 -48.35 14.42 -21.74
CA TYR A 390 -47.04 14.89 -21.25
C TYR A 390 -46.15 15.39 -22.40
N THR A 391 -45.90 14.53 -23.40
CA THR A 391 -44.98 14.82 -24.52
C THR A 391 -45.36 16.06 -25.33
N ARG A 392 -46.67 16.33 -25.50
CA ARG A 392 -47.19 17.53 -26.20
C ARG A 392 -46.98 18.85 -25.48
N ARG A 393 -46.48 18.83 -24.23
CA ARG A 393 -46.15 20.03 -23.43
C ARG A 393 -44.65 20.25 -23.29
N ALA A 394 -43.84 19.34 -23.81
CA ALA A 394 -42.40 19.37 -23.66
C ALA A 394 -41.76 20.49 -24.49
N TRP A 395 -40.88 21.26 -23.87
CA TRP A 395 -40.10 22.31 -24.54
C TRP A 395 -38.75 21.76 -25.01
N ALA A 396 -38.18 22.33 -26.08
CA ALA A 396 -36.81 22.01 -26.47
C ALA A 396 -35.81 22.57 -25.44
N VAL A 397 -34.78 21.80 -25.11
CA VAL A 397 -33.73 22.23 -24.17
C VAL A 397 -32.88 23.37 -24.75
N ASN A 398 -32.67 24.42 -23.95
CA ASN A 398 -31.63 25.43 -24.17
C ASN A 398 -30.51 25.20 -23.14
N TYR A 399 -29.48 24.46 -23.54
CA TYR A 399 -28.45 23.93 -22.63
C TYR A 399 -27.78 25.03 -21.79
N ASN A 400 -27.23 26.06 -22.45
CA ASN A 400 -26.50 27.14 -21.80
C ASN A 400 -27.37 27.91 -20.79
N GLN A 401 -28.67 28.06 -21.07
CA GLN A 401 -29.61 28.74 -20.19
C GLN A 401 -29.91 27.93 -18.92
N LEU A 402 -30.12 26.60 -19.05
CA LEU A 402 -30.37 25.74 -17.90
C LEU A 402 -29.08 25.47 -17.08
N LYS A 403 -27.92 25.34 -17.74
CA LYS A 403 -26.64 25.19 -17.02
C LYS A 403 -26.33 26.43 -16.17
N SER A 404 -26.55 27.64 -16.70
CA SER A 404 -26.26 28.88 -15.98
C SER A 404 -27.30 29.31 -14.94
N ASN A 405 -28.48 28.68 -14.88
CA ASN A 405 -29.56 29.06 -13.96
C ASN A 405 -30.17 27.80 -13.29
N PRO A 406 -29.60 27.30 -12.17
CA PRO A 406 -30.06 26.08 -11.51
C PRO A 406 -31.55 26.05 -11.17
N ASP A 407 -32.15 27.16 -10.73
CA ASP A 407 -33.56 27.19 -10.30
C ASP A 407 -34.57 27.38 -11.46
N LEU A 408 -34.07 27.57 -12.68
CA LEU A 408 -34.91 27.96 -13.81
C LEU A 408 -35.82 26.81 -14.29
N HIS A 409 -37.13 27.10 -14.29
CA HIS A 409 -38.17 26.20 -14.79
C HIS A 409 -38.22 24.82 -14.10
N ASN A 410 -38.00 24.75 -12.79
CA ASN A 410 -38.28 23.53 -12.03
C ASN A 410 -39.74 23.06 -12.28
N GLY A 411 -39.91 21.76 -12.49
CA GLY A 411 -41.19 21.12 -12.83
C GLY A 411 -41.63 21.24 -14.29
N GLN A 412 -41.02 22.11 -15.11
CA GLN A 412 -41.33 22.23 -16.54
C GLN A 412 -40.89 20.97 -17.30
N ILE A 413 -41.75 20.52 -18.22
CA ILE A 413 -41.47 19.36 -19.07
C ILE A 413 -40.57 19.79 -20.24
N TYR A 414 -39.48 19.06 -20.44
CA TYR A 414 -38.55 19.23 -21.55
C TYR A 414 -38.47 17.96 -22.42
N VAL A 415 -38.02 18.15 -23.66
CA VAL A 415 -37.68 17.07 -24.61
C VAL A 415 -36.30 17.34 -25.21
N PHE A 416 -35.50 16.28 -25.26
CA PHE A 416 -34.17 16.28 -25.86
C PHE A 416 -33.85 14.89 -26.44
N GLU A 417 -32.81 14.85 -27.25
CA GLU A 417 -32.25 13.62 -27.83
C GLU A 417 -30.74 13.65 -27.54
N GLY A 418 -30.20 12.54 -27.06
CA GLY A 418 -28.81 12.47 -26.62
C GLY A 418 -28.23 11.06 -26.67
N THR A 419 -26.92 10.99 -26.51
CA THR A 419 -26.14 9.74 -26.47
C THR A 419 -25.68 9.49 -25.05
N VAL A 420 -25.89 8.29 -24.49
CA VAL A 420 -25.46 7.94 -23.13
C VAL A 420 -23.94 7.99 -23.04
N THR A 421 -23.41 8.76 -22.08
CA THR A 421 -21.97 8.91 -21.83
C THR A 421 -21.50 8.22 -20.55
N ASP A 422 -22.37 8.12 -19.53
CA ASP A 422 -22.13 7.41 -18.28
C ASP A 422 -23.46 6.94 -17.66
N ILE A 423 -23.42 5.89 -16.83
CA ILE A 423 -24.57 5.23 -16.20
C ILE A 423 -24.24 5.02 -14.71
N LYS A 424 -24.55 6.00 -13.85
CA LYS A 424 -24.20 5.95 -12.42
C LYS A 424 -24.87 4.80 -11.64
N SER A 425 -26.10 4.40 -12.00
CA SER A 425 -26.85 3.29 -11.38
C SER A 425 -27.99 2.81 -12.28
N MET A 426 -28.37 1.53 -12.19
CA MET A 426 -29.46 0.87 -12.93
C MET A 426 -30.31 -0.03 -12.03
N GLY A 427 -31.64 0.09 -12.13
CA GLY A 427 -32.58 -0.68 -11.30
C GLY A 427 -33.88 0.08 -11.07
N ASP A 428 -34.28 0.21 -9.81
CA ASP A 428 -35.50 0.91 -9.41
C ASP A 428 -35.36 2.45 -9.52
N LYS A 429 -34.13 2.98 -9.40
CA LYS A 429 -33.75 4.36 -9.73
C LYS A 429 -32.58 4.35 -10.73
N ASN A 430 -32.88 4.48 -12.02
CA ASN A 430 -31.83 4.53 -13.05
C ASN A 430 -31.26 5.95 -13.11
N MET A 431 -29.94 6.10 -13.05
CA MET A 431 -29.22 7.38 -13.03
C MET A 431 -28.14 7.39 -14.10
N PHE A 432 -28.18 8.33 -15.02
CA PHE A 432 -27.30 8.33 -16.20
C PHE A 432 -27.12 9.73 -16.81
N THR A 433 -26.03 9.90 -17.54
CA THR A 433 -25.65 11.15 -18.20
C THR A 433 -25.71 10.97 -19.70
N LEU A 434 -26.23 11.97 -20.43
CA LEU A 434 -26.20 12.00 -21.89
C LEU A 434 -25.57 13.27 -22.41
N ASP A 435 -24.84 13.16 -23.50
CA ASP A 435 -24.51 14.30 -24.35
C ASP A 435 -25.68 14.60 -25.31
N ILE A 436 -26.27 15.79 -25.20
CA ILE A 436 -27.31 16.31 -26.11
C ILE A 436 -26.75 17.24 -27.20
N SER A 437 -25.42 17.31 -27.34
CA SER A 437 -24.77 18.09 -28.39
C SER A 437 -25.17 17.64 -29.80
N LYS A 438 -24.99 18.55 -30.76
CA LYS A 438 -25.09 18.24 -32.21
C LYS A 438 -23.74 18.38 -32.91
N ASP A 439 -22.68 18.60 -32.13
CA ASP A 439 -21.32 18.86 -32.58
C ASP A 439 -20.37 18.14 -31.62
N SER A 440 -19.60 17.20 -32.15
CA SER A 440 -18.67 16.38 -31.39
C SER A 440 -17.49 17.16 -30.77
N GLN A 441 -17.35 18.46 -31.07
CA GLN A 441 -16.33 19.33 -30.44
C GLN A 441 -16.82 20.09 -29.19
N SER A 442 -18.11 20.03 -28.85
CA SER A 442 -18.62 20.66 -27.62
C SER A 442 -19.74 19.84 -26.96
N GLN A 443 -19.36 18.99 -26.00
CA GLN A 443 -20.32 18.22 -25.20
C GLN A 443 -21.28 19.12 -24.43
N GLN A 444 -22.54 18.69 -24.35
CA GLN A 444 -23.62 19.31 -23.60
C GLN A 444 -24.24 18.24 -22.69
N LEU A 445 -23.55 17.95 -21.60
CA LEU A 445 -23.91 16.85 -20.68
C LEU A 445 -25.10 17.24 -19.79
N VAL A 446 -26.14 16.41 -19.80
CA VAL A 446 -27.33 16.50 -18.95
C VAL A 446 -27.47 15.24 -18.11
N PHE A 447 -27.89 15.40 -16.85
CA PHE A 447 -28.10 14.29 -15.91
C PHE A 447 -29.57 13.89 -15.87
N VAL A 448 -29.84 12.59 -15.86
CA VAL A 448 -31.20 12.03 -15.91
C VAL A 448 -31.41 10.97 -14.84
N GLU A 449 -32.53 11.09 -14.12
CA GLU A 449 -33.09 10.06 -13.25
C GLU A 449 -34.38 9.47 -13.85
N TYR A 450 -34.58 8.17 -13.70
CA TYR A 450 -35.74 7.46 -14.22
C TYR A 450 -36.13 6.23 -13.37
N TRP A 451 -37.34 6.24 -12.83
CA TRP A 451 -37.91 5.17 -11.98
C TRP A 451 -38.76 4.15 -12.74
N GLY A 452 -38.52 3.99 -14.05
CA GLY A 452 -39.11 2.92 -14.86
C GLY A 452 -38.04 1.95 -15.34
N SER A 453 -38.42 0.72 -15.67
CA SER A 453 -37.48 -0.25 -16.22
C SER A 453 -36.94 0.19 -17.60
N ILE A 454 -35.63 0.13 -17.77
CA ILE A 454 -34.92 0.39 -19.03
C ILE A 454 -33.66 -0.48 -19.07
N SER A 455 -33.18 -0.80 -20.27
CA SER A 455 -31.84 -1.35 -20.51
C SER A 455 -31.10 -0.37 -21.41
N MET A 456 -29.83 -0.10 -21.11
CA MET A 456 -28.98 0.81 -21.86
C MET A 456 -27.50 0.44 -21.72
N GLN A 457 -26.69 0.88 -22.68
CA GLN A 457 -25.24 0.84 -22.67
C GLN A 457 -24.66 2.21 -23.06
N THR A 458 -23.42 2.50 -22.68
CA THR A 458 -22.72 3.72 -23.11
C THR A 458 -22.61 3.74 -24.64
N GLY A 459 -23.02 4.85 -25.26
CA GLY A 459 -23.15 4.98 -26.72
C GLY A 459 -24.59 4.79 -27.26
N ASP A 460 -25.53 4.27 -26.46
CA ASP A 460 -26.94 4.20 -26.86
C ASP A 460 -27.55 5.60 -27.02
N LYS A 461 -28.58 5.70 -27.88
CA LYS A 461 -29.28 6.95 -28.17
C LYS A 461 -30.73 6.89 -27.75
N PHE A 462 -31.14 7.93 -27.03
CA PHE A 462 -32.49 8.05 -26.52
C PHE A 462 -33.10 9.43 -26.79
N ARG A 463 -34.40 9.43 -27.02
CA ARG A 463 -35.27 10.60 -26.91
C ARG A 463 -35.94 10.58 -25.55
N ILE A 464 -35.70 11.63 -24.76
CA ILE A 464 -36.13 11.70 -23.36
C ILE A 464 -37.14 12.84 -23.19
N PHE A 465 -38.18 12.57 -22.40
CA PHE A 465 -39.14 13.55 -21.93
C PHE A 465 -39.14 13.53 -20.39
N GLY A 466 -38.84 14.66 -19.75
CA GLY A 466 -38.68 14.75 -18.30
C GLY A 466 -38.98 16.12 -17.71
N ASN A 467 -39.25 16.16 -16.40
CA ASN A 467 -39.39 17.39 -15.63
C ASN A 467 -37.99 17.91 -15.29
N ARG A 468 -37.67 19.17 -15.61
CA ARG A 468 -36.43 19.82 -15.18
C ARG A 468 -36.45 20.02 -13.65
N TRP A 469 -35.37 19.69 -12.95
CA TRP A 469 -35.27 19.92 -11.51
C TRP A 469 -33.83 20.19 -11.04
N GLY A 470 -33.46 21.46 -10.87
CA GLY A 470 -32.10 21.85 -10.47
C GLY A 470 -31.00 21.52 -11.48
N ASN A 471 -29.76 21.64 -11.02
CA ASN A 471 -28.59 21.03 -11.66
C ASN A 471 -27.96 20.00 -10.70
N TYR A 472 -27.24 19.02 -11.25
CA TYR A 472 -26.45 18.03 -10.53
C TYR A 472 -25.04 18.03 -11.13
N GLU A 473 -24.00 18.24 -10.32
CA GLU A 473 -22.60 18.36 -10.80
C GLU A 473 -22.47 19.37 -11.97
N GLU A 474 -23.07 20.55 -11.79
CA GLU A 474 -23.31 21.59 -12.81
C GLU A 474 -24.18 21.21 -14.03
N MET A 475 -24.45 19.93 -14.28
CA MET A 475 -25.27 19.47 -15.40
C MET A 475 -26.76 19.75 -15.16
N PRO A 476 -27.53 20.22 -16.16
CA PRO A 476 -28.99 20.30 -16.05
C PRO A 476 -29.60 18.92 -15.71
N ARG A 477 -30.34 18.86 -14.59
CA ARG A 477 -30.95 17.62 -14.06
C ARG A 477 -32.39 17.47 -14.54
N PHE A 478 -32.74 16.28 -15.04
CA PHE A 478 -34.08 15.97 -15.52
C PHE A 478 -34.61 14.66 -14.92
N LEU A 479 -35.84 14.69 -14.45
CA LEU A 479 -36.57 13.53 -13.96
C LEU A 479 -37.41 13.00 -15.13
N ALA A 480 -36.90 12.01 -15.85
CA ALA A 480 -37.54 11.47 -17.03
C ALA A 480 -38.84 10.75 -16.65
N LYS A 481 -39.90 10.91 -17.44
CA LYS A 481 -41.12 10.09 -17.34
C LYS A 481 -41.40 9.23 -18.56
N PHE A 482 -40.89 9.61 -19.74
CA PHE A 482 -40.93 8.76 -20.93
C PHE A 482 -39.60 8.81 -21.67
N ILE A 483 -39.05 7.64 -21.97
CA ILE A 483 -37.82 7.43 -22.73
C ILE A 483 -38.16 6.56 -23.94
N TYR A 484 -37.59 6.89 -25.10
CA TYR A 484 -37.73 6.12 -26.32
C TYR A 484 -36.35 5.91 -26.95
N PRO A 485 -35.96 4.68 -27.36
CA PRO A 485 -34.74 4.45 -28.15
C PRO A 485 -34.84 5.16 -29.50
N ARG A 486 -33.69 5.46 -30.12
CA ARG A 486 -33.61 6.40 -31.25
C ARG A 486 -32.93 5.90 -32.53
#